data_AF-A0A0S9E0V3-F1
#
_entry.id   AF-A0A0S9E0V3-F1
#
_cell.length_a   1.000
_cell.length_b   1.000
_cell.length_c   1.000
_cell.angle_alpha   90.00
_cell.angle_beta   90.00
_cell.angle_gamma   90.00
#
_symmetry.space_group_name_H-M   'P 1'
#
loop_
_entity.id
_entity.type
_entity.pdbx_description
1 polymer ?
#
loop_
_entity_poly.entity_id
_entity_poly.type
_entity_poly.pdbx_seq_one_letter_code
_entity_poly.pdbx_strand_id
1 'polypeptide(L)'
;MTDMFGKNWQRAEGVVLARDVASVTDGSITYRYIVEVWPDGLESFRAIAKPPIIAVDFWPPDVGQTVGVLFDARSHSVRFDRHDPRLSARAHERNRRLRFDAALREHPRSRRASDADRLELLSF
;
A
#
# COMPACT_ATOMS: atom_id res chain seq x y z
N MET A 1 13.12 28.10 20.89
CA MET A 1 13.46 26.98 21.79
C MET A 1 13.83 25.81 20.92
N THR A 2 15.11 25.43 20.93
CA THR A 2 15.67 24.32 20.16
C THR A 2 15.48 23.05 20.97
N ASP A 3 14.57 22.18 20.54
CA ASP A 3 14.27 20.95 21.25
C ASP A 3 15.40 19.93 21.01
N MET A 4 16.05 19.49 22.09
CA MET A 4 17.35 18.81 22.02
C MET A 4 17.25 17.27 21.88
N PHE A 5 16.05 16.68 21.85
CA PHE A 5 15.90 15.21 21.82
C PHE A 5 14.67 14.70 21.05
N GLY A 6 14.43 15.21 19.84
CA GLY A 6 13.38 14.70 18.95
C GLY A 6 13.84 14.62 17.51
N LYS A 7 13.58 13.49 16.83
CA LYS A 7 13.67 13.44 15.36
C LYS A 7 12.69 14.47 14.79
N ASN A 8 13.17 15.35 13.91
CA ASN A 8 12.34 16.37 13.29
C ASN A 8 11.63 15.74 12.08
N TRP A 9 10.56 15.03 12.37
CA TRP A 9 9.77 14.33 11.36
C TRP A 9 9.02 15.32 10.48
N GLN A 10 9.41 15.38 9.23
CA GLN A 10 8.78 16.16 8.18
C GLN A 10 7.94 15.24 7.29
N ARG A 11 6.81 15.74 6.78
CA ARG A 11 5.95 15.01 5.84
C ARG A 11 6.51 15.10 4.43
N ALA A 12 6.37 14.01 3.70
CA ALA A 12 6.65 13.94 2.27
C ALA A 12 5.78 12.86 1.62
N GLU A 13 5.72 12.84 0.30
CA GLU A 13 5.29 11.66 -0.45
C GLU A 13 6.49 10.78 -0.78
N GLY A 14 6.23 9.51 -1.07
CA GLY A 14 7.23 8.62 -1.65
C GLY A 14 6.60 7.46 -2.37
N VAL A 15 7.39 6.79 -3.20
CA VAL A 15 7.00 5.59 -3.93
C VAL A 15 7.71 4.36 -3.39
N VAL A 16 6.97 3.29 -3.17
CA VAL A 16 7.54 1.99 -2.76
C VAL A 16 8.22 1.35 -3.97
N LEU A 17 9.56 1.24 -3.93
CA LEU A 17 10.34 0.65 -5.01
C LEU A 17 10.54 -0.86 -4.84
N ALA A 18 10.65 -1.33 -3.60
CA ALA A 18 10.83 -2.73 -3.30
C ALA A 18 10.22 -3.10 -1.95
N ARG A 19 9.81 -4.37 -1.83
CA ARG A 19 9.31 -4.99 -0.60
C ARG A 19 10.02 -6.31 -0.39
N ASP A 20 10.49 -6.54 0.82
CA ASP A 20 11.18 -7.78 1.20
C ASP A 20 10.70 -8.26 2.57
N VAL A 21 10.81 -9.56 2.83
CA VAL A 21 10.45 -10.15 4.12
C VAL A 21 11.55 -9.85 5.14
N ALA A 22 11.20 -9.12 6.18
CA ALA A 22 12.11 -8.80 7.28
C ALA A 22 12.15 -9.91 8.34
N SER A 23 11.00 -10.49 8.68
CA SER A 23 10.89 -11.63 9.59
C SER A 23 9.58 -12.39 9.40
N VAL A 24 9.57 -13.63 9.88
CA VAL A 24 8.39 -14.47 10.03
C VAL A 24 8.32 -14.91 11.48
N THR A 25 7.19 -14.67 12.16
CA THR A 25 6.99 -15.02 13.58
C THR A 25 5.54 -15.44 13.78
N ASP A 26 5.31 -16.65 14.29
CA ASP A 26 3.97 -17.18 14.59
C ASP A 26 2.96 -17.03 13.43
N GLY A 27 3.41 -17.33 12.21
CA GLY A 27 2.59 -17.21 10.99
C GLY A 27 2.41 -15.78 10.47
N SER A 28 2.92 -14.76 11.18
CA SER A 28 2.91 -13.36 10.76
C SER A 28 4.18 -12.98 10.01
N ILE A 29 4.01 -12.33 8.85
CA ILE A 29 5.12 -11.82 8.03
C ILE A 29 5.30 -10.33 8.30
N THR A 30 6.50 -9.94 8.73
CA THR A 30 6.90 -8.53 8.78
C THR A 30 7.70 -8.20 7.53
N TYR A 31 7.37 -7.11 6.86
CA TYR A 31 8.09 -6.64 5.68
C TYR A 31 9.04 -5.48 5.99
N ARG A 32 10.02 -5.27 5.13
CA ARG A 32 10.81 -4.03 5.00
C ARG A 32 10.63 -3.48 3.59
N TYR A 33 10.72 -2.16 3.45
CA TYR A 33 10.42 -1.48 2.19
C TYR A 33 11.56 -0.56 1.81
N ILE A 34 11.91 -0.51 0.53
CA ILE A 34 12.70 0.58 -0.04
C ILE A 34 11.72 1.61 -0.58
N VAL A 35 11.80 2.84 -0.07
CA VAL A 35 10.96 3.95 -0.51
C VAL A 35 11.86 5.03 -1.09
N GLU A 36 11.52 5.53 -2.27
CA GLU A 36 12.05 6.80 -2.76
C GLU A 36 11.18 7.93 -2.24
N VAL A 37 11.77 8.80 -1.43
CA VAL A 37 11.10 9.92 -0.78
C VAL A 37 11.31 11.17 -1.61
N TRP A 38 10.25 11.96 -1.74
CA TRP A 38 10.22 13.22 -2.46
C TRP A 38 9.88 14.36 -1.50
N PRO A 39 10.86 14.89 -0.75
CA PRO A 39 10.61 16.02 0.15
C PRO A 39 10.46 17.33 -0.61
N ASP A 40 9.60 18.21 -0.10
CA ASP A 40 9.47 19.57 -0.66
C ASP A 40 10.76 20.36 -0.45
N GLY A 41 11.36 20.84 -1.55
CA GLY A 41 12.54 21.71 -1.52
C GLY A 41 13.86 21.01 -1.17
N LEU A 42 13.89 19.68 -1.11
CA LEU A 42 15.13 18.91 -0.94
C LEU A 42 15.31 17.91 -2.09
N GLU A 43 16.52 17.37 -2.23
CA GLU A 43 16.77 16.29 -3.17
C GLU A 43 16.02 15.02 -2.74
N SER A 44 15.49 14.31 -3.72
CA SER A 44 14.85 13.01 -3.49
C SER A 44 15.89 11.99 -3.08
N PHE A 45 15.52 11.09 -2.15
CA PHE A 45 16.45 10.07 -1.66
C PHE A 45 15.75 8.75 -1.38
N ARG A 46 16.53 7.67 -1.32
CA ARG A 46 16.03 6.33 -1.00
C ARG A 46 16.35 5.96 0.43
N ALA A 47 15.38 5.34 1.10
CA ALA A 47 15.56 4.86 2.47
C ALA A 47 14.77 3.59 2.73
N ILE A 48 15.18 2.87 3.78
CA ILE A 48 14.43 1.72 4.27
C ILE A 48 13.34 2.23 5.23
N ALA A 49 12.08 1.98 4.87
CA ALA A 49 10.95 2.18 5.75
C ALA A 49 10.56 0.84 6.41
N LYS A 50 10.30 0.89 7.73
CA LYS A 50 9.76 -0.25 8.48
C LYS A 50 8.27 -0.02 8.77
N PRO A 51 7.46 -1.09 8.76
CA PRO A 51 6.08 -1.00 9.22
C PRO A 51 6.02 -0.58 10.70
N PRO A 52 4.89 0.00 11.15
CA PRO A 52 4.70 0.33 12.55
C PRO A 52 4.79 -0.91 13.44
N ILE A 53 5.46 -0.80 14.60
CA ILE A 53 5.65 -1.92 15.55
C ILE A 53 4.29 -2.38 16.13
N ILE A 54 3.35 -1.45 16.31
CA ILE A 54 1.99 -1.72 16.79
C ILE A 54 1.03 -1.37 15.64
N ALA A 55 0.73 -2.36 14.80
CA ALA A 55 0.00 -2.22 13.54
C ALA A 55 -1.48 -2.59 13.70
N VAL A 56 -2.25 -1.81 14.48
CA VAL A 56 -3.71 -2.06 14.62
C VAL A 56 -4.48 -1.62 13.36
N ASP A 57 -3.97 -0.61 12.65
CA ASP A 57 -4.60 -0.09 11.42
C ASP A 57 -3.52 0.26 10.38
N PHE A 58 -2.81 -0.75 9.89
CA PHE A 58 -1.82 -0.61 8.82
C PHE A 58 -2.06 -1.63 7.72
N TRP A 59 -2.26 -1.15 6.49
CA TRP A 59 -2.31 -1.97 5.29
C TRP A 59 -0.95 -1.94 4.58
N PRO A 60 -0.30 -3.10 4.37
CA PRO A 60 0.96 -3.17 3.64
C PRO A 60 0.84 -2.57 2.23
N PRO A 61 1.67 -1.58 1.86
CA PRO A 61 1.63 -1.05 0.51
C PRO A 61 2.26 -2.02 -0.49
N ASP A 62 1.84 -1.89 -1.75
CA ASP A 62 2.40 -2.63 -2.87
C ASP A 62 3.56 -1.87 -3.53
N VAL A 63 4.40 -2.60 -4.26
CA VAL A 63 5.46 -2.00 -5.07
C VAL A 63 4.85 -1.14 -6.18
N GLY A 64 5.38 0.06 -6.37
CA GLY A 64 4.87 1.09 -7.27
C GLY A 64 3.80 2.00 -6.63
N GLN A 65 3.33 1.70 -5.42
CA GLN A 65 2.34 2.55 -4.75
C GLN A 65 2.97 3.82 -4.18
N THR A 66 2.36 4.97 -4.46
CA THR A 66 2.68 6.25 -3.80
C THR A 66 1.98 6.35 -2.46
N VAL A 67 2.73 6.64 -1.41
CA VAL A 67 2.27 6.71 -0.02
C VAL A 67 2.85 7.93 0.70
N GLY A 68 2.16 8.38 1.73
CA GLY A 68 2.66 9.38 2.67
C GLY A 68 3.72 8.79 3.58
N VAL A 69 4.81 9.54 3.76
CA VAL A 69 5.91 9.19 4.66
C VAL A 69 6.25 10.35 5.58
N LEU A 70 6.89 10.01 6.70
CA LEU A 70 7.57 10.93 7.58
C LEU A 70 9.06 10.67 7.49
N PHE A 71 9.85 11.70 7.25
CA PHE A 71 11.31 11.60 7.18
C PHE A 71 11.99 12.57 8.14
N ASP A 72 13.20 12.23 8.57
CA ASP A 72 14.07 13.11 9.36
C ASP A 72 15.22 13.59 8.46
N ALA A 73 15.26 14.90 8.19
CA ALA A 73 16.22 15.49 7.25
C ALA A 73 17.68 15.32 7.68
N ARG A 74 17.95 15.11 8.97
CA ARG A 74 19.32 14.97 9.49
C ARG A 74 19.85 13.54 9.36
N SER A 75 19.01 12.54 9.62
CA SER A 75 19.40 11.12 9.64
C SER A 75 18.94 10.33 8.43
N HIS A 76 18.12 10.93 7.55
CA HIS A 76 17.42 10.26 6.46
C HIS A 76 16.60 9.04 6.92
N SER A 77 16.20 9.02 8.20
CA SER A 77 15.27 8.01 8.72
C SER A 77 13.91 8.22 8.09
N VAL A 78 13.25 7.14 7.67
CA VAL A 78 11.91 7.18 7.07
C VAL A 78 10.97 6.22 7.77
N ARG A 79 9.72 6.63 7.95
CA ARG A 79 8.61 5.79 8.39
C ARG A 79 7.35 6.16 7.62
N PHE A 80 6.41 5.24 7.54
CA PHE A 80 5.11 5.52 6.94
C PHE A 80 4.30 6.54 7.76
N ASP A 81 3.57 7.43 7.08
CA ASP A 81 2.60 8.30 7.75
C ASP A 81 1.35 7.48 8.12
N ARG A 82 1.13 7.30 9.43
CA ARG A 82 -0.03 6.57 9.97
C ARG A 82 -1.38 7.21 9.61
N HIS A 83 -1.38 8.47 9.16
CA HIS A 83 -2.57 9.20 8.77
C HIS A 83 -2.86 9.10 7.27
N ASP A 84 -2.01 8.42 6.48
CA ASP A 84 -2.29 8.17 5.07
C ASP A 84 -3.44 7.16 4.94
N PRO A 85 -4.59 7.54 4.36
CA PRO A 85 -5.71 6.61 4.16
C PRO A 85 -5.36 5.44 3.22
N ARG A 86 -4.34 5.57 2.37
CA ARG A 86 -3.83 4.49 1.50
C ARG A 86 -3.15 3.37 2.30
N LEU A 87 -2.75 3.66 3.54
CA LEU A 87 -2.10 2.74 4.47
C LEU A 87 -3.03 2.28 5.60
N SER A 88 -4.32 2.64 5.58
CA SER A 88 -5.28 2.19 6.61
C SER A 88 -5.92 0.85 6.22
N ALA A 89 -5.78 -0.15 7.08
CA ALA A 89 -6.43 -1.45 6.93
C ALA A 89 -7.96 -1.31 6.94
N ARG A 90 -8.50 -0.39 7.76
CA ARG A 90 -9.93 -0.07 7.79
C ARG A 90 -10.41 0.55 6.49
N ALA A 91 -9.65 1.48 5.91
CA ALA A 91 -9.99 2.07 4.62
C ALA A 91 -9.96 1.02 3.51
N HIS A 92 -8.96 0.14 3.53
CA HIS A 92 -8.86 -0.98 2.60
C HIS A 92 -10.06 -1.92 2.72
N GLU A 93 -10.43 -2.33 3.94
CA GLU A 93 -11.58 -3.21 4.20
C GLU A 93 -12.89 -2.59 3.73
N ARG A 94 -13.11 -1.30 4.03
CA ARG A 94 -14.29 -0.58 3.57
C ARG A 94 -14.37 -0.57 2.04
N ASN A 95 -13.28 -0.25 1.36
CA ASN A 95 -13.24 -0.23 -0.10
C ASN A 95 -13.46 -1.64 -0.70
N ARG A 96 -12.89 -2.67 -0.07
CA ARG A 96 -13.12 -4.08 -0.45
C ARG A 96 -14.60 -4.44 -0.36
N ARG A 97 -15.26 -4.12 0.77
CA ARG A 97 -16.69 -4.36 0.97
C ARG A 97 -17.55 -3.61 -0.05
N LEU A 98 -17.25 -2.34 -0.31
CA LEU A 98 -17.96 -1.57 -1.33
C LEU A 98 -17.85 -2.18 -2.72
N ARG A 99 -16.65 -2.67 -3.10
CA ARG A 99 -16.45 -3.35 -4.38
C ARG A 99 -17.21 -4.68 -4.44
N PHE A 100 -17.22 -5.45 -3.36
CA PHE A 100 -17.99 -6.69 -3.27
C PHE A 100 -19.49 -6.44 -3.41
N ASP A 101 -20.04 -5.47 -2.67
CA ASP A 101 -21.45 -5.10 -2.74
C ASP A 101 -21.83 -4.49 -4.10
N ALA A 102 -20.89 -3.84 -4.80
CA ALA A 102 -21.08 -3.35 -6.15
C ALA A 102 -21.11 -4.49 -7.17
N ALA A 103 -20.22 -5.47 -7.05
CA ALA A 103 -20.19 -6.65 -7.91
C ALA A 103 -21.47 -7.50 -7.78
N LEU A 104 -22.03 -7.59 -6.57
CA LEU A 104 -23.34 -8.25 -6.36
C LEU A 104 -24.49 -7.51 -7.05
N ARG A 105 -24.40 -6.19 -7.16
CA ARG A 105 -25.43 -5.33 -7.77
C ARG A 105 -25.26 -5.17 -9.28
N GLU A 106 -24.09 -5.48 -9.83
CA GLU A 106 -23.87 -5.47 -11.27
C GLU A 106 -24.78 -6.52 -11.91
N HIS A 107 -25.61 -6.11 -12.89
CA HIS A 107 -26.44 -7.05 -13.61
C HIS A 107 -25.56 -8.12 -14.25
N PRO A 108 -25.96 -9.41 -14.21
CA PRO A 108 -25.22 -10.47 -14.87
C PRO A 108 -24.97 -10.05 -16.32
N ARG A 109 -23.70 -9.95 -16.72
CA ARG A 109 -23.39 -9.68 -18.12
C ARG A 109 -23.97 -10.84 -18.92
N SER A 110 -24.95 -10.54 -19.76
CA SER A 110 -25.51 -11.51 -20.69
C SER A 110 -24.48 -11.81 -21.77
N ARG A 111 -23.42 -12.56 -21.44
CA ARG A 111 -22.75 -13.38 -22.43
C ARG A 111 -23.50 -14.69 -22.47
N ARG A 112 -24.66 -14.68 -23.14
CA ARG A 112 -25.17 -15.94 -23.70
C ARG A 112 -24.08 -16.44 -24.63
N ALA A 113 -23.65 -17.69 -24.45
CA ALA A 113 -22.95 -18.39 -25.51
C ALA A 113 -23.74 -18.13 -26.79
N SER A 114 -23.07 -17.51 -27.76
CA SER A 114 -23.70 -17.22 -29.04
C SER A 114 -24.02 -18.55 -29.72
N ASP A 115 -25.00 -18.61 -30.61
CA ASP A 115 -25.28 -19.86 -31.34
C ASP A 115 -24.05 -20.35 -32.15
N ALA A 116 -23.08 -19.47 -32.40
CA ALA A 116 -21.77 -19.84 -32.93
C ALA A 116 -20.96 -20.76 -31.99
N ASP A 117 -21.07 -20.58 -30.67
CA ASP A 117 -20.39 -21.43 -29.67
C ASP A 117 -21.08 -22.80 -29.50
N ARG A 118 -22.35 -22.93 -29.91
CA ARG A 118 -23.12 -24.19 -29.82
C ARG A 118 -22.93 -25.11 -31.02
N LEU A 119 -22.62 -24.57 -32.20
CA LEU A 119 -22.44 -25.35 -33.42
C LEU A 119 -21.09 -26.12 -33.45
N GLU A 120 -20.07 -25.64 -32.74
CA GLU A 120 -18.80 -26.37 -32.62
C GLU A 120 -18.90 -27.65 -31.77
N LEU A 121 -19.89 -27.76 -30.88
CA LEU A 121 -20.09 -28.93 -30.02
C LEU A 121 -20.92 -30.06 -30.64
N LEU A 122 -21.59 -29.81 -31.78
CA LEU A 122 -22.40 -30.78 -32.51
C LEU A 122 -21.70 -31.33 -33.76
N SER A 123 -20.43 -30.98 -33.96
CA SER A 123 -19.63 -31.32 -35.14
C SER A 123 -18.64 -32.47 -34.87
N PHE A 124 -19.06 -33.52 -34.15
CA PHE A 124 -18.30 -34.76 -33.95
C PHE A 124 -19.10 -35.99 -34.36
#